data_AF-A0A7V9N8B7-F1
#
_entry.id   AF-A0A7V9N8B7-F1
#
_cell.length_a   1.000
_cell.length_b   1.000
_cell.length_c   1.000
_cell.angle_alpha   90.00
_cell.angle_beta   90.00
_cell.angle_gamma   90.00
#
_symmetry.space_group_name_H-M   'P 1'
#
loop_
_entity.id
_entity.type
_entity.pdbx_description
1 polymer ?
#
loop_
_entity_poly.entity_id
_entity_poly.type
_entity_poly.pdbx_seq_one_letter_code
_entity_poly.pdbx_strand_id
1 'polypeptide(L)' 'MSPSKYSRIRLHPGDQVRLTMPGGGGYGNPQRRDQASLAHDIEEGFVTAERAQTEYGYGQGGK' A
#
# COMPACT_ATOMS: atom_id res chain seq x y z
N MET A 1 19.74 -9.88 -2.34
CA MET A 1 20.77 -10.30 -3.32
C MET A 1 21.09 -9.27 -4.44
N SER A 2 21.16 -7.94 -4.15
CA SER A 2 21.79 -6.90 -5.02
C SER A 2 23.30 -6.60 -4.91
N PRO A 3 24.09 -7.13 -3.97
CA PRO A 3 23.83 -8.20 -3.00
C PRO A 3 22.82 -7.87 -1.88
N SER A 4 22.39 -6.61 -1.69
CA SER A 4 21.26 -6.23 -0.80
C SER A 4 19.83 -6.56 -1.33
N LYS A 5 19.30 -5.92 -2.39
CA LYS A 5 18.01 -6.27 -3.09
C LYS A 5 18.10 -7.33 -4.24
N TYR A 6 18.34 -7.02 -5.53
CA TYR A 6 18.71 -8.02 -6.59
C TYR A 6 19.72 -7.51 -7.66
N SER A 7 20.71 -8.31 -8.07
CA SER A 7 21.70 -7.95 -9.13
C SER A 7 22.31 -9.16 -9.86
N ARG A 8 22.70 -9.00 -11.13
CA ARG A 8 23.30 -10.03 -12.02
C ARG A 8 22.45 -11.31 -12.21
N ILE A 9 21.12 -11.22 -12.11
CA ILE A 9 20.23 -12.33 -12.48
C ILE A 9 20.32 -12.55 -14.00
N ARG A 10 20.57 -13.79 -14.43
CA ARG A 10 20.37 -14.19 -15.82
C ARG A 10 18.89 -14.54 -16.00
N LEU A 11 18.24 -13.90 -16.97
CA LEU A 11 16.86 -14.20 -17.34
C LEU A 11 16.86 -15.12 -18.56
N HIS A 12 15.95 -16.08 -18.55
CA HIS A 12 15.68 -17.02 -19.63
C HIS A 12 14.32 -16.72 -20.29
N PRO A 13 14.07 -17.17 -21.54
CA PRO A 13 12.77 -17.02 -22.17
C PRO A 13 11.66 -17.66 -21.32
N GLY A 14 10.68 -16.86 -20.90
CA GLY A 14 9.58 -17.27 -20.02
C GLY A 14 9.65 -16.71 -18.59
N ASP A 15 10.80 -16.17 -18.16
CA ASP A 15 10.94 -15.57 -16.83
C ASP A 15 10.13 -14.28 -16.67
N GLN A 16 9.59 -14.06 -15.47
CA GLN A 16 8.89 -12.83 -15.09
C GLN A 16 9.62 -12.10 -13.96
N VAL A 17 9.78 -10.78 -14.10
CA VAL A 17 10.41 -9.91 -13.09
C VAL A 17 9.37 -8.98 -12.50
N ARG A 18 9.17 -9.05 -11.17
CA ARG A 18 8.33 -8.10 -10.43
C ARG A 18 9.21 -7.19 -9.58
N LEU A 19 9.12 -5.88 -9.83
CA LEU A 19 9.74 -4.86 -8.97
C LEU A 19 8.70 -4.41 -7.94
N THR A 20 9.14 -4.28 -6.68
CA THR A 20 8.30 -3.74 -5.59
C THR A 20 9.07 -2.62 -4.92
N MET A 21 8.57 -1.40 -5.08
CA MET A 21 9.12 -0.21 -4.43
C MET A 21 8.58 -0.12 -2.99
N PRO A 22 9.39 0.30 -2.01
CA PRO A 22 8.87 0.61 -0.68
C PRO A 22 8.01 1.89 -0.76
N GLY A 23 6.91 1.92 -0.01
CA GLY A 23 6.14 3.15 0.22
C GLY A 23 6.82 4.11 1.20
N GLY A 24 6.25 5.30 1.36
CA GLY A 24 6.61 6.23 2.42
C GLY A 24 6.04 5.80 3.78
N GLY A 25 6.61 6.33 4.87
CA GLY A 25 6.06 6.16 6.22
C GLY A 25 4.89 7.12 6.49
N GLY A 26 3.87 6.66 7.22
CA GLY A 26 2.75 7.50 7.65
C GLY A 26 3.12 8.47 8.79
N TYR A 27 2.29 9.49 8.99
CA TYR A 27 2.43 10.49 10.06
C TYR A 27 1.12 10.65 10.84
N GLY A 28 1.22 10.77 12.16
CA GLY A 28 0.06 10.95 13.06
C GLY A 28 -0.69 9.64 13.38
N ASN A 29 -1.90 9.77 13.93
CA ASN A 29 -2.78 8.63 14.21
C ASN A 29 -3.66 8.34 12.97
N PRO A 30 -3.59 7.14 12.37
CA PRO A 30 -4.44 6.72 11.25
C PRO A 30 -5.94 6.96 11.45
N GLN A 31 -6.46 6.72 12.67
CA GLN A 31 -7.88 6.90 13.01
C GLN A 31 -8.34 8.37 13.02
N ARG A 32 -7.41 9.32 12.92
CA ARG A 32 -7.70 10.76 12.79
C ARG A 32 -7.62 11.24 11.34
N ARG A 33 -7.37 10.36 10.37
CA ARG A 33 -7.42 10.70 8.94
C ARG A 33 -8.88 10.95 8.55
N ASP A 34 -9.08 11.97 7.72
CA ASP A 34 -10.40 12.34 7.23
C ASP A 34 -11.02 11.23 6.37
N GLN A 35 -12.33 11.02 6.52
CA GLN A 35 -13.06 9.95 5.85
C GLN A 35 -13.26 10.26 4.36
N ALA A 36 -13.44 11.52 3.95
CA ALA A 36 -13.55 11.86 2.52
C ALA A 36 -12.21 11.65 1.80
N SER A 37 -11.11 11.98 2.47
CA SER A 37 -9.74 11.72 2.00
C SER A 37 -9.49 10.22 1.83
N LEU A 38 -9.93 9.39 2.77
CA LEU A 38 -9.85 7.92 2.68
C LEU A 38 -10.74 7.35 1.56
N ALA A 39 -11.92 7.92 1.31
CA ALA A 39 -12.76 7.51 0.19
C ALA A 39 -12.04 7.72 -1.16
N HIS A 40 -11.38 8.86 -1.32
CA HIS A 40 -10.57 9.17 -2.50
C HIS A 40 -9.30 8.29 -2.59
N ASP A 41 -8.61 8.04 -1.47
CA ASP A 41 -7.47 7.09 -1.42
C ASP A 41 -7.87 5.66 -1.87
N ILE A 42 -9.13 5.27 -1.67
CA ILE A 42 -9.68 3.97 -2.13
C ILE A 42 -10.04 4.00 -3.62
N GLU A 43 -10.66 5.08 -4.09
CA GLU A 43 -11.03 5.26 -5.51
C GLU A 43 -9.78 5.29 -6.42
N GLU A 44 -8.73 5.99 -5.99
CA GLU A 44 -7.42 6.03 -6.65
C GLU A 44 -6.60 4.73 -6.45
N GLY A 45 -7.07 3.79 -5.62
CA GLY A 45 -6.41 2.50 -5.37
C GLY A 45 -5.14 2.57 -4.51
N PHE A 46 -4.86 3.69 -3.84
CA PHE A 46 -3.76 3.80 -2.88
C PHE A 46 -3.97 2.93 -1.63
N VAL A 47 -5.23 2.75 -1.21
CA VAL A 47 -5.61 1.94 -0.04
C VAL A 47 -6.80 1.05 -0.40
N THR A 48 -6.76 -0.25 -0.13
CA THR A 48 -7.95 -1.10 -0.32
C THR A 48 -9.01 -0.83 0.75
N ALA A 49 -10.29 -1.00 0.44
CA ALA A 49 -11.37 -0.75 1.42
C ALA A 49 -11.20 -1.54 2.73
N GLU A 50 -10.69 -2.78 2.67
CA GLU A 50 -10.38 -3.62 3.83
C GLU A 50 -9.27 -3.01 4.71
N ARG A 51 -8.20 -2.48 4.09
CA ARG A 51 -7.12 -1.76 4.78
C ARG A 51 -7.62 -0.45 5.38
N ALA A 52 -8.46 0.28 4.67
CA ALA A 52 -9.06 1.52 5.16
C ALA A 52 -9.90 1.25 6.43
N GLN A 53 -10.72 0.19 6.44
CA GLN A 53 -11.51 -0.22 7.61
C GLN A 53 -10.64 -0.63 8.79
N THR A 54 -9.62 -1.47 8.56
CA THR A 54 -8.81 -2.09 9.64
C THR A 54 -7.72 -1.17 10.19
N GLU A 55 -7.05 -0.40 9.34
CA GLU A 55 -5.92 0.46 9.74
C GLU A 55 -6.37 1.90 10.06
N TYR A 56 -7.41 2.41 9.40
CA TYR A 56 -7.85 3.80 9.53
C TYR A 56 -9.25 3.98 10.16
N GLY A 57 -10.00 2.89 10.38
CA GLY A 57 -11.39 2.97 10.86
C GLY A 57 -12.35 3.56 9.83
N TYR A 58 -12.02 3.49 8.53
CA TYR A 58 -12.89 3.96 7.46
C TYR A 58 -14.24 3.23 7.48
N GLY A 59 -15.35 3.95 7.39
CA GLY A 59 -16.68 3.36 7.36
C GLY A 59 -17.12 2.63 8.65
N GLN A 60 -16.37 2.74 9.75
CA GLN A 60 -16.84 2.38 11.10
C GLN A 60 -17.89 3.42 11.55
N GLY A 61 -19.10 3.31 10.99
CA GLY A 61 -20.24 4.14 11.37
C GLY A 61 -20.51 4.01 12.87
N GLY A 62 -20.61 5.14 13.55
CA GLY A 62 -20.84 5.19 14.99
C GLY A 62 -22.11 4.42 15.39
N LYS A 63 -22.02 3.70 16.51
CA LYS A 63 -23.13 3.08 17.22
C LYS A 63 -23.45 3.87 18.48
#